data_AF-A0A5D4TPC0-F1
#
_entry.id   AF-A0A5D4TPC0-F1
#
_cell.length_a   1.000
_cell.length_b   1.000
_cell.length_c   1.000
_cell.angle_alpha   90.00
_cell.angle_beta   90.00
_cell.angle_gamma   90.00
#
_symmetry.space_group_name_H-M   'P 1'
#
loop_
_entity.id
_entity.type
_entity.pdbx_description
1 polymer ?
#
loop_
_entity_poly.entity_id
_entity_poly.type
_entity_poly.pdbx_seq_one_letter_code
_entity_poly.pdbx_strand_id
1 'polypeptide(L)'
;MGIHHYFKSLSDLETLIRCPGRFKYHEHNVASHSFKVTKIAQFLGTVEEQNGKEIDWKALYEKALNHDYAELFTGDIKTPVKYASGELRELFSQVEDQMVNKFITTEFPPQFQEVYRERFKEGKDDTLEGRVLSVADKIDLLYESFGEIQKGNPEPLFIEIYQEALSTIVKYKDLECVQYFLEYILPDMLSEKFIPHSELKERTQRLIQQGEE
;
A
#
# COMPACT_ATOMS: atom_id res chain seq x y z
N MET A 1 -21.75 12.04 -20.78
CA MET A 1 -20.89 11.27 -19.86
C MET A 1 -20.44 12.19 -18.75
N GLY A 2 -20.32 11.67 -17.53
CA GLY A 2 -20.13 12.49 -16.35
C GLY A 2 -19.85 11.65 -15.12
N ILE A 3 -19.71 12.34 -13.99
CA ILE A 3 -19.34 11.82 -12.67
C ILE A 3 -20.12 10.55 -12.24
N HIS A 4 -21.31 10.31 -12.79
CA HIS A 4 -22.05 9.05 -12.62
C HIS A 4 -21.21 7.80 -12.92
N HIS A 5 -20.46 7.76 -14.02
CA HIS A 5 -19.65 6.60 -14.38
C HIS A 5 -18.48 6.39 -13.42
N TYR A 6 -17.84 7.49 -13.01
CA TYR A 6 -16.84 7.46 -11.95
C TYR A 6 -17.41 6.90 -10.63
N PHE A 7 -18.61 7.32 -10.22
CA PHE A 7 -19.24 6.78 -9.01
C PHE A 7 -19.57 5.29 -9.13
N LYS A 8 -19.97 4.81 -10.31
CA LYS A 8 -20.18 3.38 -10.54
C LYS A 8 -18.87 2.59 -10.48
N SER A 9 -17.78 3.12 -11.05
CA SER A 9 -16.49 2.43 -11.05
C SER A 9 -15.88 2.27 -9.66
N LEU A 10 -16.32 3.04 -8.66
CA LEU A 10 -15.94 2.80 -7.26
C LEU A 10 -16.37 1.41 -6.78
N SER A 11 -17.55 0.92 -7.19
CA SER A 11 -17.99 -0.45 -6.87
C SER A 11 -17.22 -1.51 -7.64
N ASP A 12 -16.68 -1.18 -8.81
CA ASP A 12 -15.87 -2.13 -9.60
C ASP A 12 -14.56 -2.46 -8.86
N LEU A 13 -14.01 -1.51 -8.07
CA LEU A 13 -12.84 -1.75 -7.21
C LEU A 13 -13.09 -2.83 -6.13
N GLU A 14 -14.34 -3.07 -5.75
CA GLU A 14 -14.69 -4.12 -4.78
C GLU A 14 -14.54 -5.52 -5.38
N THR A 15 -14.52 -5.63 -6.71
CA THR A 15 -14.39 -6.90 -7.44
C THR A 15 -12.94 -7.28 -7.73
N LEU A 16 -12.00 -6.34 -7.56
CA LEU A 16 -10.58 -6.54 -7.81
C LEU A 16 -9.91 -7.09 -6.56
N ILE A 17 -9.63 -8.40 -6.57
CA ILE A 17 -9.01 -9.10 -5.44
C ILE A 17 -7.49 -8.94 -5.48
N ARG A 18 -6.91 -8.58 -4.33
CA ARG A 18 -5.47 -8.44 -4.15
C ARG A 18 -4.74 -9.77 -4.10
N CYS A 19 -3.52 -9.78 -4.63
CA CYS A 19 -2.64 -10.95 -4.72
C CYS A 19 -3.38 -12.20 -5.22
N PRO A 20 -4.02 -12.15 -6.42
CA PRO A 20 -4.89 -13.24 -6.86
C PRO A 20 -4.11 -14.52 -7.17
N GLY A 21 -4.79 -15.67 -7.15
CA GLY A 21 -4.27 -16.95 -7.64
C GLY A 21 -3.47 -17.80 -6.65
N ARG A 22 -3.29 -17.37 -5.40
CA ARG A 22 -2.94 -18.26 -4.28
C ARG A 22 -4.12 -18.33 -3.31
N PHE A 23 -4.26 -19.45 -2.61
CA PHE A 23 -5.28 -19.60 -1.59
C PHE A 23 -5.05 -18.59 -0.46
N LYS A 24 -6.12 -17.90 -0.07
CA LYS A 24 -6.17 -16.99 1.08
C LYS A 24 -7.35 -17.41 1.94
N TYR A 25 -7.18 -17.45 3.26
CA TYR A 25 -8.30 -17.61 4.17
C TYR A 25 -9.20 -16.39 4.19
N HIS A 26 -8.63 -15.21 3.97
CA HIS A 26 -9.37 -13.97 3.84
C HIS A 26 -8.91 -13.18 2.61
N GLU A 27 -9.86 -12.88 1.72
CA GLU A 27 -9.58 -12.07 0.54
C GLU A 27 -9.81 -10.59 0.83
N HIS A 28 -8.93 -9.75 0.29
CA HIS A 28 -9.04 -8.31 0.33
C HIS A 28 -9.22 -7.80 -1.10
N ASN A 29 -10.11 -6.84 -1.29
CA ASN A 29 -10.26 -6.12 -2.56
C ASN A 29 -9.57 -4.76 -2.52
N VAL A 30 -9.32 -4.17 -3.68
CA VAL A 30 -8.65 -2.86 -3.82
C VAL A 30 -9.39 -1.77 -3.02
N ALA A 31 -10.73 -1.76 -3.04
CA ALA A 31 -11.49 -0.79 -2.24
C ALA A 31 -11.21 -0.88 -0.73
N SER A 32 -11.21 -2.08 -0.17
CA SER A 32 -10.92 -2.34 1.25
C SER A 32 -9.47 -2.01 1.61
N HIS A 33 -8.55 -2.27 0.70
CA HIS A 33 -7.14 -1.92 0.82
C HIS A 33 -6.95 -0.40 0.86
N SER A 34 -7.49 0.34 -0.11
CA SER A 34 -7.40 1.80 -0.14
C SER A 34 -7.98 2.44 1.13
N PHE A 35 -9.07 1.89 1.68
CA PHE A 35 -9.60 2.31 2.97
C PHE A 35 -8.60 2.09 4.11
N LYS A 36 -8.04 0.87 4.24
CA LYS A 36 -7.05 0.53 5.28
C LYS A 36 -5.79 1.39 5.16
N VAL A 37 -5.21 1.52 3.96
CA VAL A 37 -4.03 2.35 3.71
C VAL A 37 -4.28 3.80 4.07
N THR A 38 -5.45 4.36 3.72
CA THR A 38 -5.79 5.73 4.10
C THR A 38 -5.86 5.90 5.62
N LYS A 39 -6.38 4.90 6.36
CA LYS A 39 -6.42 4.92 7.82
C LYS A 39 -5.06 4.76 8.47
N ILE A 40 -4.20 3.93 7.89
CA ILE A 40 -2.81 3.79 8.34
C ILE A 40 -2.06 5.10 8.09
N ALA A 41 -2.12 5.64 6.87
CA ALA A 41 -1.49 6.92 6.51
C ALA A 41 -1.96 8.06 7.41
N GLN A 42 -3.26 8.11 7.74
CA GLN A 42 -3.81 9.07 8.71
C GLN A 42 -3.10 8.97 10.06
N PHE A 43 -2.91 7.76 10.61
CA PHE A 43 -2.21 7.57 11.87
C PHE A 43 -0.73 7.95 11.77
N LEU A 44 -0.04 7.51 10.71
CA LEU A 44 1.37 7.83 10.50
C LEU A 44 1.59 9.35 10.38
N GLY A 45 0.73 10.05 9.66
CA GLY A 45 0.73 11.52 9.58
C GLY A 45 0.54 12.18 10.94
N THR A 46 -0.34 11.64 11.81
CA THR A 46 -0.49 12.13 13.19
C THR A 46 0.79 11.95 13.99
N VAL A 47 1.51 10.84 13.82
CA VAL A 47 2.79 10.62 14.51
C VAL A 47 3.84 11.64 14.04
N GLU A 48 3.95 11.89 12.74
CA GLU A 48 4.86 12.92 12.20
C GLU A 48 4.52 14.32 12.74
N GLU A 49 3.23 14.69 12.75
CA GLU A 49 2.76 15.98 13.26
C GLU A 49 3.06 16.16 14.76
N GLN A 50 2.89 15.10 15.57
CA GLN A 50 3.23 15.11 16.99
C GLN A 50 4.74 15.27 17.25
N ASN A 51 5.57 14.87 16.29
CA ASN A 51 7.03 15.05 16.33
C ASN A 51 7.48 16.34 15.62
N GLY A 52 6.55 17.28 15.39
CA GLY A 52 6.86 18.64 14.93
C GLY A 52 7.07 18.76 13.42
N LYS A 53 6.70 17.75 12.62
CA LYS A 53 6.63 17.89 11.16
C LYS A 53 5.34 18.60 10.76
N GLU A 54 5.38 19.38 9.69
CA GLU A 54 4.19 19.93 9.06
C GLU A 54 3.65 18.92 8.05
N ILE A 55 2.38 18.55 8.16
CA ILE A 55 1.71 17.60 7.26
C ILE A 55 0.69 18.35 6.41
N ASP A 56 0.82 18.25 5.08
CA ASP A 56 -0.29 18.59 4.19
C ASP A 56 -1.31 17.45 4.21
N TRP A 57 -2.27 17.56 5.12
CA TRP A 57 -3.34 16.58 5.28
C TRP A 57 -4.14 16.35 3.99
N LYS A 58 -4.32 17.39 3.17
CA LYS A 58 -5.02 17.23 1.89
C LYS A 58 -4.20 16.35 0.95
N ALA A 59 -2.92 16.64 0.78
CA ALA A 59 -2.03 15.84 -0.05
C ALA A 59 -1.93 14.40 0.48
N LEU A 60 -1.79 14.20 1.78
CA LEU A 60 -1.73 12.87 2.41
C LEU A 60 -2.98 12.03 2.11
N TYR A 61 -4.17 12.61 2.34
CA TYR A 61 -5.43 11.91 2.06
C TYR A 61 -5.65 11.68 0.56
N GLU A 62 -5.35 12.66 -0.29
CA GLU A 62 -5.52 12.51 -1.74
C GLU A 62 -4.56 11.46 -2.31
N LYS A 63 -3.31 11.41 -1.85
CA LYS A 63 -2.34 10.36 -2.24
C LYS A 63 -2.83 8.98 -1.78
N ALA A 64 -3.16 8.81 -0.49
CA ALA A 64 -3.53 7.51 0.04
C ALA A 64 -4.87 6.97 -0.48
N LEU A 65 -5.88 7.82 -0.62
CA LEU A 65 -7.22 7.38 -1.03
C LEU A 65 -7.26 6.92 -2.49
N ASN A 66 -6.40 7.47 -3.35
CA ASN A 66 -6.49 7.29 -4.79
C ASN A 66 -5.37 6.41 -5.40
N HIS A 67 -4.36 6.02 -4.62
CA HIS A 67 -3.12 5.41 -5.15
C HIS A 67 -3.33 4.18 -6.04
N ASP A 68 -4.28 3.30 -5.71
CA ASP A 68 -4.57 2.08 -6.48
C ASP A 68 -5.82 2.22 -7.38
N TYR A 69 -6.36 3.43 -7.57
CA TYR A 69 -7.52 3.61 -8.46
C TYR A 69 -7.22 3.18 -9.91
N ALA A 70 -5.96 3.33 -10.36
CA ALA A 70 -5.53 2.93 -11.70
C ALA A 70 -5.62 1.41 -11.93
N GLU A 71 -5.60 0.59 -10.88
CA GLU A 71 -5.73 -0.87 -10.98
C GLU A 71 -7.09 -1.30 -11.54
N LEU A 72 -8.08 -0.41 -11.56
CA LEU A 72 -9.33 -0.63 -12.29
C LEU A 72 -9.12 -1.02 -13.75
N PHE A 73 -8.05 -0.52 -14.37
CA PHE A 73 -7.80 -0.66 -15.79
C PHE A 73 -6.85 -1.82 -16.12
N THR A 74 -5.85 -2.06 -15.27
CA THR A 74 -4.80 -3.06 -15.47
C THR A 74 -5.02 -4.34 -14.65
N GLY A 75 -5.89 -4.28 -13.65
CA GLY A 75 -6.02 -5.30 -12.60
C GLY A 75 -4.84 -5.25 -11.61
N ASP A 76 -4.98 -5.94 -10.48
CA ASP A 76 -3.88 -6.10 -9.53
C ASP A 76 -2.82 -7.05 -10.10
N ILE A 77 -1.67 -6.49 -10.47
CA ILE A 77 -0.52 -7.24 -10.99
C ILE A 77 0.31 -7.72 -9.81
N LYS A 78 0.43 -9.06 -9.69
CA LYS A 78 1.18 -9.71 -8.61
C LYS A 78 2.58 -9.10 -8.43
N THR A 79 2.95 -8.84 -7.18
CA THR A 79 4.23 -8.26 -6.76
C THR A 79 5.45 -8.88 -7.47
N PRO A 80 5.62 -10.23 -7.55
CA PRO A 80 6.80 -10.80 -8.21
C PRO A 80 6.89 -10.48 -9.71
N VAL A 81 5.75 -10.26 -10.37
CA VAL A 81 5.68 -9.89 -11.80
C VAL A 81 5.97 -8.40 -11.96
N LYS A 82 5.40 -7.55 -11.10
CA LYS A 82 5.58 -6.09 -11.13
C LYS A 82 7.04 -5.69 -10.94
N TYR A 83 7.82 -6.48 -10.19
CA TYR A 83 9.24 -6.23 -9.93
C TYR A 83 10.20 -7.19 -10.66
N ALA A 84 9.73 -7.91 -11.69
CA ALA A 84 10.57 -8.81 -12.47
C ALA A 84 11.72 -8.08 -13.20
N SER A 85 11.48 -6.84 -13.64
CA SER A 85 12.51 -5.92 -14.14
C SER A 85 12.06 -4.45 -14.01
N GLY A 86 13.02 -3.52 -13.98
CA GLY A 86 12.72 -2.08 -14.00
C GLY A 86 11.95 -1.67 -15.25
N GLU A 87 12.32 -2.22 -16.41
CA GLU A 87 11.65 -1.95 -17.70
C GLU A 87 10.18 -2.38 -17.69
N LEU A 88 9.86 -3.56 -17.16
CA LEU A 88 8.47 -4.01 -17.05
C LEU A 88 7.65 -3.11 -16.13
N ARG A 89 8.23 -2.69 -15.01
CA ARG A 89 7.58 -1.77 -14.07
C ARG A 89 7.26 -0.43 -14.74
N GLU A 90 8.21 0.13 -15.49
CA GLU A 90 8.01 1.36 -16.26
C GLU A 90 6.91 1.18 -17.30
N LEU A 91 6.89 0.05 -18.00
CA LEU A 91 5.88 -0.25 -19.01
C LEU A 91 4.47 -0.33 -18.41
N PHE A 92 4.31 -0.99 -17.26
CA PHE A 92 3.04 -1.05 -16.54
C PHE A 92 2.57 0.35 -16.09
N SER A 93 3.47 1.13 -15.50
CA SER A 93 3.17 2.51 -15.09
C SER A 93 2.73 3.38 -16.27
N GLN A 94 3.40 3.27 -17.42
CA GLN A 94 3.00 4.00 -18.64
C GLN A 94 1.61 3.59 -19.13
N VAL A 95 1.27 2.31 -19.06
CA VAL A 95 -0.06 1.81 -19.43
C VAL A 95 -1.13 2.36 -18.48
N GLU A 96 -0.89 2.29 -17.17
CA GLU A 96 -1.77 2.83 -16.13
C GLU A 96 -2.04 4.33 -16.37
N ASP A 97 -0.98 5.12 -16.54
CA ASP A 97 -1.07 6.56 -16.80
C ASP A 97 -1.88 6.86 -18.07
N GLN A 98 -1.66 6.13 -19.16
CA GLN A 98 -2.41 6.32 -20.40
C GLN A 98 -3.89 5.99 -20.23
N MET A 99 -4.22 4.91 -19.53
CA MET A 99 -5.60 4.48 -19.30
C MET A 99 -6.35 5.45 -18.38
N VAL A 100 -5.72 5.87 -17.28
CA VAL A 100 -6.25 6.91 -16.38
C VAL A 100 -6.49 8.22 -17.14
N ASN A 101 -5.52 8.69 -17.92
CA ASN A 101 -5.65 9.92 -18.68
C ASN A 101 -6.78 9.85 -19.71
N LYS A 102 -6.95 8.70 -20.37
CA LYS A 102 -8.07 8.46 -21.29
C LYS A 102 -9.40 8.46 -20.54
N PHE A 103 -9.48 7.77 -19.41
CA PHE A 103 -10.69 7.73 -18.57
C PHE A 103 -11.10 9.13 -18.10
N ILE A 104 -10.17 9.94 -17.58
CA ILE A 104 -10.44 11.31 -17.15
C ILE A 104 -10.97 12.15 -18.32
N THR A 105 -10.28 12.10 -19.46
CA THR A 105 -10.66 12.90 -20.65
C THR A 105 -12.06 12.54 -21.15
N THR A 106 -12.44 11.27 -21.00
CA THR A 106 -13.68 10.71 -21.54
C THR A 106 -14.86 10.87 -20.56
N GLU A 107 -14.63 10.65 -19.26
CA GLU A 107 -15.70 10.54 -18.26
C GLU A 107 -15.88 11.80 -17.40
N PHE A 108 -14.83 12.62 -17.20
CA PHE A 108 -14.91 13.78 -16.32
C PHE A 108 -15.27 15.06 -17.10
N PRO A 109 -16.17 15.90 -16.54
CA PRO A 109 -16.40 17.24 -17.06
C PRO A 109 -15.11 18.09 -17.09
N PRO A 110 -14.90 18.96 -18.10
CA PRO A 110 -13.64 19.68 -18.29
C PRO A 110 -13.11 20.40 -17.04
N GLN A 111 -14.00 21.01 -16.24
CA GLN A 111 -13.63 21.75 -15.03
C GLN A 111 -13.03 20.88 -13.90
N PHE A 112 -13.20 19.56 -13.95
CA PHE A 112 -12.68 18.63 -12.94
C PHE A 112 -11.47 17.83 -13.45
N GLN A 113 -11.20 17.82 -14.76
CA GLN A 113 -10.19 16.92 -15.34
C GLN A 113 -8.81 17.14 -14.72
N GLU A 114 -8.36 18.38 -14.59
CA GLU A 114 -7.01 18.67 -14.08
C GLU A 114 -6.83 18.21 -12.62
N VAL A 115 -7.81 18.47 -11.76
CA VAL A 115 -7.77 18.05 -10.35
C VAL A 115 -7.74 16.52 -10.23
N TYR A 116 -8.48 15.80 -11.08
CA TYR A 116 -8.47 14.33 -11.05
C TYR A 116 -7.24 13.72 -11.73
N ARG A 117 -6.61 14.43 -12.69
CA ARG A 117 -5.27 14.03 -13.19
C ARG A 117 -4.28 14.07 -12.05
N GLU A 118 -4.29 15.12 -11.24
CA GLU A 118 -3.39 15.21 -10.10
C GLU A 118 -3.66 14.12 -9.05
N ARG A 119 -4.93 13.86 -8.73
CA ARG A 119 -5.30 12.83 -7.74
C ARG A 119 -4.97 11.40 -8.16
N PHE A 120 -4.93 11.10 -9.47
CA PHE A 120 -4.68 9.76 -9.99
C PHE A 120 -3.24 9.55 -10.50
N LYS A 121 -2.35 10.53 -10.32
CA LYS A 121 -0.91 10.34 -10.55
C LYS A 121 -0.30 9.46 -9.46
N GLU A 122 0.89 8.92 -9.74
CA GLU A 122 1.72 8.24 -8.74
C GLU A 122 1.91 9.14 -7.51
N GLY A 123 1.48 8.63 -6.36
CA GLY A 123 1.50 9.36 -5.09
C GLY A 123 2.79 9.15 -4.30
N LYS A 124 3.55 8.07 -4.58
CA LYS A 124 4.78 7.69 -3.89
C LYS A 124 5.97 8.45 -4.47
N ASP A 125 6.26 9.60 -3.87
CA ASP A 125 7.37 10.50 -4.22
C ASP A 125 8.21 10.87 -2.98
N ASP A 126 9.18 11.76 -3.16
CA ASP A 126 10.09 12.19 -2.09
C ASP A 126 9.47 13.18 -1.09
N THR A 127 8.21 13.59 -1.28
CA THR A 127 7.50 14.43 -0.28
C THR A 127 7.23 13.63 0.99
N LEU A 128 7.05 14.31 2.13
CA LEU A 128 6.73 13.63 3.38
C LEU A 128 5.49 12.75 3.24
N GLU A 129 4.43 13.27 2.60
CA GLU A 129 3.18 12.57 2.38
C GLU A 129 3.32 11.38 1.42
N GLY A 130 4.13 11.50 0.38
CA GLY A 130 4.43 10.41 -0.55
C GLY A 130 5.25 9.28 0.09
N ARG A 131 6.18 9.63 0.96
CA ARG A 131 6.94 8.67 1.76
C ARG A 131 6.05 7.99 2.81
N VAL A 132 5.15 8.73 3.47
CA VAL A 132 4.14 8.16 4.38
C VAL A 132 3.20 7.20 3.65
N LEU A 133 2.74 7.53 2.44
CA LEU A 133 1.97 6.60 1.60
C LEU A 133 2.75 5.31 1.32
N SER A 134 4.04 5.43 0.96
CA SER A 134 4.90 4.28 0.68
C SER A 134 4.99 3.33 1.87
N VAL A 135 5.08 3.87 3.08
CA VAL A 135 5.09 3.09 4.32
C VAL A 135 3.70 2.51 4.62
N ALA A 136 2.63 3.30 4.50
CA ALA A 136 1.27 2.88 4.82
C ALA A 136 0.79 1.70 3.97
N ASP A 137 1.07 1.73 2.67
CA ASP A 137 0.78 0.62 1.73
C ASP A 137 1.52 -0.67 2.15
N LYS A 138 2.81 -0.55 2.49
CA LYS A 138 3.60 -1.71 2.95
C LYS A 138 3.15 -2.23 4.31
N ILE A 139 2.69 -1.37 5.22
CA ILE A 139 2.10 -1.82 6.48
C ILE A 139 0.84 -2.63 6.21
N ASP A 140 -0.07 -2.18 5.33
CA ASP A 140 -1.26 -2.97 5.01
C ASP A 140 -0.90 -4.34 4.41
N LEU A 141 0.04 -4.37 3.47
CA LEU A 141 0.56 -5.61 2.89
C LEU A 141 1.19 -6.55 3.94
N LEU A 142 1.88 -5.98 4.92
CA LEU A 142 2.45 -6.70 6.07
C LEU A 142 1.34 -7.31 6.94
N TYR A 143 0.26 -6.58 7.22
CA TYR A 143 -0.90 -7.10 7.98
C TYR A 143 -1.68 -8.17 7.21
N GLU A 144 -1.86 -8.03 5.89
CA GLU A 144 -2.51 -9.03 5.04
C GLU A 144 -1.73 -10.35 5.08
N SER A 145 -0.42 -10.29 4.85
CA SER A 145 0.45 -11.47 4.90
C SER A 145 0.58 -12.08 6.30
N PHE A 146 0.70 -11.25 7.33
CA PHE A 146 0.70 -11.68 8.72
C PHE A 146 -0.59 -12.43 9.09
N GLY A 147 -1.75 -11.92 8.69
CA GLY A 147 -3.04 -12.55 8.95
C GLY A 147 -3.19 -13.93 8.32
N GLU A 148 -2.55 -14.19 7.17
CA GLU A 148 -2.50 -15.52 6.55
C GLU A 148 -1.52 -16.47 7.28
N ILE A 149 -0.35 -15.96 7.67
CA ILE A 149 0.63 -16.70 8.48
C ILE A 149 0.02 -17.13 9.82
N GLN A 150 -0.69 -16.22 10.49
CA GLN A 150 -1.34 -16.49 11.78
C GLN A 150 -2.41 -17.59 11.69
N LYS A 151 -3.09 -17.69 10.54
CA LYS A 151 -4.07 -18.75 10.26
C LYS A 151 -3.42 -20.06 9.81
N GLY A 152 -2.09 -20.12 9.73
CA GLY A 152 -1.35 -21.30 9.30
C GLY A 152 -1.49 -21.58 7.81
N ASN A 153 -1.59 -20.54 6.97
CA ASN A 153 -1.59 -20.73 5.52
C ASN A 153 -0.26 -21.39 5.08
N PRO A 154 -0.28 -22.54 4.39
CA PRO A 154 0.93 -23.28 4.04
C PRO A 154 1.70 -22.66 2.86
N GLU A 155 1.16 -21.65 2.17
CA GLU A 155 1.82 -21.01 1.03
C GLU A 155 3.04 -20.19 1.49
N PRO A 156 4.28 -20.53 1.06
CA PRO A 156 5.49 -19.81 1.46
C PRO A 156 5.49 -18.33 1.05
N LEU A 157 4.72 -17.99 0.02
CA LEU A 157 4.59 -16.64 -0.52
C LEU A 157 4.24 -15.60 0.55
N PHE A 158 3.40 -15.93 1.55
CA PHE A 158 3.03 -14.95 2.58
C PHE A 158 4.20 -14.60 3.50
N ILE A 159 5.11 -15.53 3.75
CA ILE A 159 6.36 -15.23 4.47
C ILE A 159 7.25 -14.32 3.63
N GLU A 160 7.36 -14.59 2.33
CA GLU A 160 8.15 -13.75 1.40
C GLU A 160 7.58 -12.33 1.32
N ILE A 161 6.27 -12.18 1.20
CA ILE A 161 5.57 -10.88 1.20
C ILE A 161 5.81 -10.14 2.52
N TYR A 162 5.66 -10.81 3.66
CA TYR A 162 5.91 -10.23 4.97
C TYR A 162 7.35 -9.69 5.08
N GLN A 163 8.34 -10.48 4.63
CA GLN A 163 9.75 -10.11 4.67
C GLN A 163 10.06 -8.93 3.75
N GLU A 164 9.52 -8.92 2.52
CA GLU A 164 9.68 -7.80 1.58
C GLU A 164 9.06 -6.52 2.16
N ALA A 165 7.82 -6.59 2.64
CA ALA A 165 7.11 -5.44 3.18
C ALA A 165 7.87 -4.83 4.37
N LEU A 166 8.28 -5.67 5.34
CA LEU A 166 9.07 -5.20 6.48
C LEU A 166 10.42 -4.60 6.06
N SER A 167 11.13 -5.26 5.14
CA SER A 167 12.42 -4.75 4.63
C SER A 167 12.26 -3.38 3.96
N THR A 168 11.15 -3.15 3.27
CA THR A 168 10.86 -1.86 2.64
C THR A 168 10.49 -0.82 3.69
N ILE A 169 9.69 -1.14 4.71
CA ILE A 169 9.36 -0.23 5.82
C ILE A 169 10.64 0.26 6.52
N VAL A 170 11.58 -0.64 6.82
CA VAL A 170 12.84 -0.31 7.52
C VAL A 170 13.73 0.67 6.74
N LYS A 171 13.62 0.72 5.40
CA LYS A 171 14.35 1.72 4.58
C LYS A 171 13.91 3.16 4.87
N TYR A 172 12.74 3.37 5.48
CA TYR A 172 12.21 4.67 5.87
C TYR A 172 12.39 4.95 7.37
N LYS A 173 13.38 4.31 8.03
CA LYS A 173 13.66 4.49 9.48
C LYS A 173 13.96 5.93 9.91
N ASP A 174 14.24 6.82 8.97
CA ASP A 174 14.39 8.25 9.23
C ASP A 174 13.05 8.97 9.50
N LEU A 175 11.92 8.33 9.19
CA LEU A 175 10.58 8.83 9.55
C LEU A 175 10.22 8.47 11.00
N GLU A 176 9.63 9.42 11.72
CA GLU A 176 9.22 9.25 13.13
C GLU A 176 8.12 8.19 13.24
N CYS A 177 7.20 8.16 12.27
CA CYS A 177 6.13 7.16 12.22
C CYS A 177 6.65 5.72 12.02
N VAL A 178 7.78 5.54 11.33
CA VAL A 178 8.42 4.22 11.16
C VAL A 178 9.11 3.79 12.44
N GLN A 179 9.79 4.71 13.13
CA GLN A 179 10.37 4.43 14.44
C GLN A 179 9.27 4.00 15.43
N TYR A 180 8.16 4.73 15.46
CA TYR A 180 7.00 4.35 16.28
C TYR A 180 6.45 2.97 15.91
N PHE A 181 6.30 2.67 14.62
CA PHE A 181 5.86 1.35 14.17
C PHE A 181 6.80 0.24 14.66
N LEU A 182 8.12 0.41 14.53
CA LEU A 182 9.11 -0.59 14.94
C LEU A 182 9.19 -0.76 16.46
N GLU A 183 9.02 0.32 17.23
CA GLU A 183 9.14 0.29 18.69
C GLU A 183 7.87 -0.22 19.39
N TYR A 184 6.68 0.14 18.88
CA TYR A 184 5.42 -0.12 19.57
C TYR A 184 4.50 -1.11 18.83
N ILE A 185 4.32 -0.95 17.52
CA ILE A 185 3.31 -1.73 16.77
C ILE A 185 3.84 -3.12 16.42
N LEU A 186 5.07 -3.20 15.90
CA LEU A 186 5.67 -4.45 15.46
C LEU A 186 5.85 -5.45 16.62
N PRO A 187 6.32 -5.05 17.83
CA PRO A 187 6.41 -5.97 18.96
C PRO A 187 5.04 -6.48 19.42
N ASP A 188 4.02 -5.62 19.43
CA ASP A 188 2.65 -5.99 19.77
C ASP A 188 2.12 -7.05 18.80
N MET A 189 2.28 -6.83 17.49
CA MET A 189 1.91 -7.79 16.45
C MET A 189 2.63 -9.14 16.65
N LEU A 190 3.93 -9.13 16.96
CA LEU A 190 4.71 -10.36 17.22
C LEU A 190 4.35 -11.07 18.53
N SER A 191 3.63 -10.39 19.44
CA SER A 191 3.18 -10.95 20.71
C SER A 191 1.85 -11.70 20.61
N GLU A 192 1.17 -11.63 19.45
CA GLU A 192 -0.12 -12.29 19.26
C GLU A 192 -0.03 -13.82 19.42
N LYS A 193 -1.05 -14.38 20.08
CA LYS A 193 -1.17 -15.84 20.27
C LYS A 193 -1.28 -16.53 18.91
N PHE A 194 -0.74 -17.73 18.80
CA PHE A 194 -0.72 -18.61 17.60
C PHE A 194 0.33 -18.32 16.54
N ILE A 195 1.23 -17.36 16.73
CA ILE A 195 2.46 -17.30 15.92
C ILE A 195 3.35 -18.48 16.34
N PRO A 196 3.91 -19.29 15.43
CA PRO A 196 5.06 -20.14 15.73
C PRO A 196 6.20 -19.23 16.22
N HIS A 197 6.24 -18.97 17.52
CA HIS A 197 6.95 -17.84 18.15
C HIS A 197 8.45 -17.82 17.85
N SER A 198 9.03 -18.93 17.40
CA SER A 198 10.45 -19.00 17.05
C SER A 198 10.73 -18.45 15.65
N GLU A 199 9.97 -18.82 14.62
CA GLU A 199 10.42 -18.59 13.23
C GLU A 199 10.17 -17.15 12.75
N LEU A 200 8.97 -16.60 12.98
CA LEU A 200 8.66 -15.23 12.54
C LEU A 200 9.45 -14.19 13.34
N LYS A 201 9.65 -14.44 14.65
CA LYS A 201 10.41 -13.55 15.53
C LYS A 201 11.88 -13.50 15.14
N GLU A 202 12.51 -14.66 14.92
CA GLU A 202 13.92 -14.75 14.55
C GLU A 202 14.19 -14.20 13.13
N ARG A 203 13.24 -14.34 12.19
CA ARG A 203 13.31 -13.68 10.88
C ARG A 203 13.16 -12.16 10.99
N THR A 204 12.24 -11.68 11.81
CA THR A 204 12.01 -10.23 12.02
C THR A 204 13.23 -9.56 12.64
N GLN A 205 13.82 -10.16 13.68
CA GLN A 205 15.03 -9.64 14.32
C GLN A 205 16.21 -9.50 13.35
N ARG A 206 16.40 -10.49 12.47
CA ARG A 206 17.44 -10.45 11.42
C ARG A 206 17.23 -9.32 10.43
N LEU A 207 15.99 -9.08 9.98
CA LEU A 207 15.69 -8.01 9.03
C LEU A 207 15.92 -6.61 9.62
N ILE A 208 15.59 -6.41 10.91
CA ILE A 208 15.84 -5.15 11.60
C ILE A 208 17.35 -4.88 11.68
N GLN A 209 18.14 -5.87 12.12
CA GLN A 209 19.60 -5.74 12.23
C GLN A 209 20.28 -5.45 10.89
N GLN A 210 19.84 -6.10 9.81
CA GLN A 210 20.38 -5.85 8.46
C GLN A 210 20.04 -4.46 7.93
N GLY A 211 18.98 -3.83 8.41
CA GLY A 211 18.65 -2.44 8.06
C GLY A 211 19.36 -1.40 8.92
N GLU A 212 20.12 -1.81 9.95
CA GLU A 212 20.96 -0.92 10.77
C GLU A 212 22.33 -0.66 10.14
N GLU A 213 22.82 -1.56 9.28
CA GLU A 213 24.03 -1.41 8.44
C GLU A 213 23.80 -0.52 7.21
#